data_AF-A0A656JV83-F1
#
_entry.id   AF-A0A656JV83-F1
#
_cell.length_a   1.000
_cell.length_b   1.000
_cell.length_c   1.000
_cell.angle_alpha   90.00
_cell.angle_beta   90.00
_cell.angle_gamma   90.00
#
_symmetry.space_group_name_H-M   'P 1'
#
loop_
_entity.id
_entity.type
_entity.pdbx_description
1 polymer ?
#
loop_
_entity_poly.entity_id
_entity_poly.type
_entity_poly.pdbx_seq_one_letter_code
_entity_poly.pdbx_strand_id
1 'polypeptide(L)' 'EGATLFLTEPTDMDAVCKALPEFGFTVQSAQLGYRPKSTVDGLTDEQMAEVEAFLEAIDNHDDVQNVYVGLAG' A
#
# COMPACT_ATOMS: atom_id res chain seq x y z
N GLU A 1 10.03 4.04 -17.82
CA GLU A 1 9.24 4.86 -16.89
C GLU A 1 9.37 4.25 -15.51
N GLY A 2 9.95 4.98 -14.57
CA GLY A 2 10.10 4.51 -13.19
C GLY A 2 9.29 5.41 -12.29
N ALA A 3 8.36 4.83 -11.52
CA ALA A 3 7.72 5.53 -10.42
C ALA A 3 8.60 5.39 -9.17
N THR A 4 8.75 6.47 -8.42
CA THR A 4 9.43 6.45 -7.12
C THR A 4 8.38 6.59 -6.02
N LEU A 5 8.37 5.67 -5.06
CA LEU A 5 7.50 5.73 -3.89
C LEU A 5 8.23 6.44 -2.75
N PHE A 6 7.65 7.53 -2.26
CA PHE A 6 8.11 8.23 -1.06
C PHE A 6 7.21 7.86 0.11
N LEU A 7 7.80 7.51 1.24
CA LEU A 7 7.09 7.21 2.48
C LEU A 7 7.28 8.37 3.45
N THR A 8 6.18 8.79 4.07
CA THR A 8 6.17 9.91 5.02
C THR A 8 5.35 9.52 6.24
N GLU A 9 5.48 10.29 7.32
CA GLU A 9 4.47 10.27 8.37
C GLU A 9 3.14 10.81 7.81
N PRO A 10 1.98 10.33 8.32
CA PRO A 10 0.67 10.77 7.82
C PRO A 10 0.44 12.28 7.86
N THR A 11 1.02 12.95 8.87
CA THR A 11 0.90 14.41 9.05
C THR A 11 1.73 15.21 8.05
N ASP A 12 2.74 14.59 7.45
CA ASP A 12 3.72 15.27 6.60
C ASP A 12 3.39 15.13 5.11
N MET A 13 2.33 14.39 4.76
CA MET A 13 1.96 14.09 3.37
C MET A 13 1.84 15.35 2.50
N ASP A 14 1.12 16.37 2.97
CA ASP A 14 0.90 17.62 2.23
C ASP A 14 2.21 18.41 2.04
N ALA A 15 3.03 18.51 3.09
CA ALA A 15 4.30 19.23 3.05
C ALA A 15 5.28 18.58 2.07
N VAL A 16 5.38 17.24 2.10
CA VAL A 16 6.26 16.51 1.19
C VAL A 16 5.76 16.58 -0.25
N CYS A 17 4.46 16.46 -0.51
CA CYS A 17 3.91 16.60 -1.86
C CYS A 17 4.21 17.97 -2.49
N LYS A 18 4.19 19.04 -1.70
CA LYS A 18 4.53 20.39 -2.16
C LYS A 18 6.02 20.58 -2.42
N ALA A 19 6.88 19.90 -1.65
CA ALA A 19 8.33 20.03 -1.78
C ALA A 19 8.90 19.20 -2.96
N LEU A 20 8.35 18.02 -3.24
CA LEU A 20 8.86 17.10 -4.28
C LEU A 20 9.09 17.75 -5.67
N PRO A 21 8.21 18.64 -6.19
CA PRO A 21 8.44 19.37 -7.43
C PRO A 21 9.70 20.23 -7.45
N GLU A 22 10.11 20.79 -6.31
CA GLU A 22 11.35 21.59 -6.20
C GLU A 22 12.61 20.73 -6.39
N PHE A 23 12.49 19.42 -6.15
CA PHE A 23 13.54 18.42 -6.38
C PHE A 23 13.43 17.72 -7.74
N GLY A 24 12.56 18.19 -8.62
CA GLY A 24 12.38 17.65 -9.97
C GLY A 24 11.47 16.41 -10.07
N PHE A 25 10.73 16.08 -9.02
CA PHE A 25 9.74 15.00 -9.05
C PHE A 25 8.35 15.52 -9.40
N THR A 26 7.61 14.78 -10.23
CA THR A 26 6.18 15.02 -10.44
C THR A 26 5.38 14.07 -9.57
N VAL A 27 4.57 14.61 -8.65
CA VAL A 27 3.69 13.80 -7.80
C VAL A 27 2.52 13.30 -8.65
N GLN A 28 2.45 11.98 -8.86
CA GLN A 28 1.38 11.34 -9.64
C GLN A 28 0.17 11.00 -8.77
N SER A 29 0.44 10.52 -7.55
CA SER A 29 -0.56 10.19 -6.55
C SER A 29 0.00 10.44 -5.15
N ALA A 30 -0.90 10.74 -4.21
CA ALA A 30 -0.59 10.88 -2.79
C ALA A 30 -1.77 10.29 -2.01
N GLN A 31 -1.52 9.27 -1.21
CA GLN A 31 -2.55 8.51 -0.50
C GLN A 31 -2.05 8.16 0.90
N LEU A 32 -2.94 8.24 1.88
CA LEU A 32 -2.70 7.69 3.21
C LEU A 32 -3.06 6.20 3.19
N GLY A 33 -2.22 5.39 3.81
CA GLY A 33 -2.44 3.95 3.90
C GLY A 33 -1.63 3.33 5.02
N TYR A 34 -1.84 2.03 5.23
CA TYR A 34 -1.13 1.27 6.25
C TYR A 34 -0.08 0.37 5.60
N ARG A 35 1.13 0.39 6.16
CA ARG A 35 2.24 -0.47 5.73
C ARG A 35 2.62 -1.42 6.87
N PRO A 36 2.73 -2.74 6.62
CA PRO A 36 3.21 -3.68 7.62
C PRO A 36 4.68 -3.40 7.98
N LYS A 37 5.01 -3.52 9.27
CA LYS A 37 6.41 -3.40 9.76
C LYS A 37 7.21 -4.69 9.53
N SER A 38 6.53 -5.82 9.48
CA SER A 38 7.07 -7.15 9.20
C SER A 38 6.13 -7.83 8.21
N THR A 39 6.69 -8.40 7.15
CA THR A 39 5.93 -9.12 6.13
C THR A 39 5.93 -10.61 6.44
N VAL A 40 4.84 -11.28 6.09
CA VAL A 40 4.73 -12.75 6.09
C VAL A 40 5.21 -13.25 4.75
N ASP A 41 6.18 -14.17 4.77
CA ASP A 41 6.75 -14.85 3.61
C ASP A 41 6.69 -16.38 3.78
N GLY A 42 7.06 -17.10 2.72
CA GLY A 42 7.19 -18.57 2.77
C GLY A 42 5.88 -19.35 2.86
N LEU A 43 4.76 -18.75 2.47
CA LEU A 43 3.48 -19.46 2.33
C LEU A 43 3.55 -20.46 1.17
N THR A 44 2.91 -21.62 1.34
CA THR A 44 2.70 -22.56 0.23
C THR A 44 1.63 -22.02 -0.72
N ASP A 45 1.58 -22.55 -1.96
CA ASP A 45 0.56 -22.17 -2.94
C ASP A 45 -0.87 -22.39 -2.41
N GLU A 46 -1.08 -23.45 -1.63
CA GLU A 46 -2.37 -23.77 -1.00
C GLU A 46 -2.75 -22.72 0.06
N GLN A 47 -1.79 -22.30 0.90
CA GLN A 47 -2.01 -21.27 1.90
C GLN A 47 -2.23 -19.89 1.25
N MET A 48 -1.52 -19.60 0.17
CA MET A 48 -1.72 -18.37 -0.59
C MET A 48 -3.13 -18.33 -1.19
N ALA A 49 -3.59 -19.43 -1.80
CA ALA A 49 -4.92 -19.52 -2.37
C ALA A 49 -6.04 -19.34 -1.31
N GLU A 50 -5.86 -19.89 -0.10
CA GLU A 50 -6.80 -19.67 1.01
C GLU A 50 -6.83 -18.19 1.45
N VAL A 51 -5.66 -17.58 1.57
CA VAL A 51 -5.53 -16.16 1.95
C VAL A 51 -6.14 -15.26 0.88
N GLU A 52 -5.89 -15.51 -0.40
CA GLU A 52 -6.49 -14.76 -1.52
C GLU A 52 -8.02 -14.85 -1.51
N ALA A 53 -8.58 -16.06 -1.37
CA ALA A 53 -10.03 -16.25 -1.32
C ALA A 53 -10.68 -15.51 -0.13
N PHE A 54 -10.00 -15.51 1.02
CA PHE A 54 -10.46 -14.76 2.19
C PHE A 54 -10.42 -13.24 1.97
N LEU A 55 -9.33 -12.73 1.39
CA LEU A 55 -9.17 -11.30 1.14
C LEU A 55 -10.15 -10.78 0.07
N GLU A 56 -10.39 -11.56 -0.99
CA GLU A 56 -11.37 -11.21 -2.03
C GLU A 56 -12.80 -11.14 -1.47
N ALA A 57 -13.16 -12.04 -0.55
CA ALA A 57 -14.47 -12.00 0.10
C ALA A 57 -14.66 -10.72 0.95
N ILE A 58 -13.60 -10.21 1.55
CA ILE A 58 -13.62 -8.96 2.33
C ILE A 58 -13.65 -7.74 1.41
N ASP A 59 -12.80 -7.71 0.39
CA ASP A 59 -12.68 -6.57 -0.53
C ASP A 59 -13.98 -6.31 -1.31
N ASN A 60 -14.75 -7.35 -1.59
CA ASN A 60 -16.05 -7.26 -2.26
C ASN A 60 -17.20 -6.75 -1.38
N HIS A 61 -16.96 -6.51 -0.08
CA HIS A 61 -17.98 -5.98 0.81
C HIS A 61 -18.12 -4.46 0.62
N ASP A 62 -19.34 -3.95 0.48
CA ASP A 62 -19.63 -2.54 0.18
C ASP A 62 -19.11 -1.54 1.23
N ASP A 63 -19.14 -1.92 2.51
CA ASP A 63 -18.57 -1.14 3.61
C ASP A 63 -17.03 -1.14 3.65
N VAL A 64 -16.36 -2.05 2.93
CA VAL A 64 -14.89 -2.11 2.90
C VAL A 64 -14.35 -1.10 1.90
N GLN A 65 -13.53 -0.17 2.41
CA GLN A 65 -12.96 0.90 1.59
C GLN A 65 -11.57 0.55 1.04
N ASN A 66 -10.74 -0.12 1.84
CA ASN A 66 -9.38 -0.53 1.47
C ASN A 66 -8.96 -1.73 2.32
N VAL A 67 -8.28 -2.69 1.72
CA VAL A 67 -7.65 -3.83 2.41
C VAL A 67 -6.13 -3.66 2.40
N TYR A 68 -5.50 -3.71 3.57
CA TYR A 68 -4.04 -3.58 3.72
C TYR A 68 -3.46 -4.89 4.26
N VAL A 69 -2.66 -5.58 3.44
CA VAL A 69 -2.14 -6.91 3.78
C VAL A 69 -0.67 -6.89 4.14
N GLY A 70 -0.31 -7.80 5.04
CA GLY A 70 1.05 -8.02 5.53
C GLY A 70 1.87 -9.01 4.71
N LEU A 71 1.46 -9.34 3.48
CA LEU A 71 2.15 -10.33 2.67
C LEU A 71 3.40 -9.74 2.03
N ALA A 72 4.49 -10.50 1.99
CA ALA A 72 5.64 -10.17 1.16
C ALA A 72 5.22 -10.31 -0.31
N GLY A 73 5.19 -9.19 -1.03
CA GLY A 73 4.95 -9.16 -2.48
C GLY A 73 6.16 -9.61 -3.29
#